data_AF-A0A6V7PWZ0-F1
#
_entry.id   AF-A0A6V7PWZ0-F1
#
_cell.length_a   1.000
_cell.length_b   1.000
_cell.length_c   1.000
_cell.angle_alpha   90.00
_cell.angle_beta   90.00
_cell.angle_gamma   90.00
#
_symmetry.space_group_name_H-M   'P 1'
#
loop_
_entity.id
_entity.type
_entity.pdbx_description
1 polymer ?
#
loop_
_entity_poly.entity_id
_entity_poly.type
_entity_poly.pdbx_seq_one_letter_code
_entity_poly.pdbx_strand_id
1 'polypeptide(L)'
;MGSLQINRRLPVLEIITLWIVITACFFEGGECKNHHHRRRHHHHHHHHHHHRHHQNWAGGNGPAHEEEAVYGPYELDGGAALVVPPGRWLTGPFNLTSHFTLFLERGAIILASQNISEWPTIDPLPSYGRGRDLPGPRYSNFITGYNLTDVIITGNNGTIDGQGKIWWDKFHNDELNYTRGYLVEIIYSDHVVISNVTFVNSPSWNIHPVYSSNVIVSGITILAPIDSPNTDGINPDSSSDVHIEDSFIMSGDDCVAIKSGWDEYGIAFNRSSERIIIQRLTCISPTSAVIAIGSEMSGGVRDVIAEDITAINSESGVRIKTGVGRGGFVKDIFVRRMSLHTMKWVFWMTGNYGQHPDEHYDPNALPEISGINYLDVYAENVTMAARLEGIKGDPFTGICISNVTAEVIDPKKLQWNCTNISGKSIHVSPTPCALLPDQVSNATQCPFPGDKFTDSVKNKYYSTRRI
;
A
#
# COMPACT_ATOMS: atom_id res chain seq x y z
N MET A 1 -45.38 29.21 7.84
CA MET A 1 -45.25 28.63 6.49
C MET A 1 -43.84 28.97 5.99
N GLY A 2 -43.05 27.95 5.64
CA GLY A 2 -41.78 28.09 4.91
C GLY A 2 -40.50 28.01 5.73
N SER A 3 -40.12 26.82 6.22
CA SER A 3 -38.73 26.50 6.60
C SER A 3 -37.96 26.05 5.36
N LEU A 4 -36.89 26.75 5.00
CA LEU A 4 -35.95 26.30 3.96
C LEU A 4 -34.90 25.41 4.63
N GLN A 5 -35.00 24.09 4.45
CA GLN A 5 -33.89 23.17 4.74
C GLN A 5 -32.87 23.25 3.62
N ILE A 6 -31.62 23.63 3.94
CA ILE A 6 -30.49 23.54 3.01
C ILE A 6 -29.92 22.13 3.13
N ASN A 7 -29.90 21.42 2.00
CA ASN A 7 -29.51 20.02 1.90
C ASN A 7 -28.00 19.94 1.62
N ARG A 8 -27.29 19.13 2.41
CA ARG A 8 -25.85 18.82 2.25
C ARG A 8 -25.56 18.22 0.88
N ARG A 9 -24.73 18.87 0.07
CA ARG A 9 -23.96 18.33 -1.07
C ARG A 9 -23.12 19.49 -1.64
N LEU A 10 -21.81 19.48 -1.38
CA LEU A 10 -20.87 20.31 -2.14
C LEU A 10 -19.94 19.37 -2.91
N PRO A 11 -19.93 19.40 -4.25
CA PRO A 11 -18.93 18.72 -5.04
C PRO A 11 -17.60 19.47 -4.91
N VAL A 12 -16.53 18.77 -4.53
CA VAL A 12 -15.16 19.31 -4.31
C VAL A 12 -14.57 19.97 -5.58
N LEU A 13 -15.19 19.77 -6.75
CA LEU A 13 -14.73 20.37 -8.01
C LEU A 13 -15.04 21.88 -8.15
N GLU A 14 -15.94 22.46 -7.35
CA GLU A 14 -16.20 23.92 -7.39
C GLU A 14 -15.31 24.75 -6.45
N ILE A 15 -14.45 24.12 -5.64
CA ILE A 15 -13.55 24.83 -4.71
C ILE A 15 -12.22 25.24 -5.38
N ILE A 16 -11.89 24.71 -6.56
CA ILE A 16 -10.62 25.03 -7.26
C ILE A 16 -10.74 26.20 -8.26
N THR A 17 -11.95 26.70 -8.56
CA THR A 17 -12.13 27.83 -9.52
C THR A 17 -12.65 29.12 -8.89
N LEU A 18 -12.83 29.17 -7.56
CA LEU A 18 -13.47 30.32 -6.90
C LEU A 18 -12.61 31.01 -5.83
N TRP A 19 -11.28 31.10 -5.95
CA TRP A 19 -10.46 32.03 -5.15
C TRP A 19 -9.20 32.53 -5.87
N ILE A 20 -9.30 32.84 -7.18
CA ILE A 20 -8.31 33.69 -7.89
C ILE A 20 -8.85 35.12 -8.14
N VAL A 21 -10.11 35.39 -7.81
CA VAL A 21 -10.67 36.75 -7.87
C VAL A 21 -11.29 37.09 -6.53
N ILE A 22 -10.47 37.65 -5.64
CA ILE A 22 -10.78 38.67 -4.60
C ILE A 22 -9.57 38.67 -3.64
N THR A 23 -8.47 39.27 -4.10
CA THR A 23 -7.50 39.90 -3.19
C THR A 23 -7.14 41.26 -3.78
N ALA A 24 -8.14 42.12 -3.85
CA ALA A 24 -7.97 43.56 -3.89
C ALA A 24 -9.34 44.18 -3.65
N CYS A 25 -9.62 44.49 -2.38
CA CYS A 25 -10.39 45.66 -1.91
C CYS A 25 -11.07 45.30 -0.60
N PHE A 26 -10.49 45.74 0.51
CA PHE A 26 -11.23 46.42 1.57
C PHE A 26 -10.24 47.28 2.36
N PHE A 27 -10.31 48.59 2.13
CA PHE A 27 -10.22 49.58 3.20
C PHE A 27 -11.33 50.62 2.95
N GLU A 28 -11.84 51.14 4.06
CA GLU A 28 -13.10 51.85 4.26
C GLU A 28 -13.30 53.10 3.39
N GLY A 29 -14.56 53.34 3.01
CA GLY A 29 -15.16 54.67 2.84
C GLY A 29 -14.68 55.56 1.69
N GLY A 30 -15.53 55.72 0.68
CA GLY A 30 -15.54 56.91 -0.19
C GLY A 30 -15.42 56.64 -1.69
N GLU A 31 -16.37 57.21 -2.43
CA GLU A 31 -16.59 57.21 -3.89
C GLU A 31 -15.37 56.98 -4.82
N CYS A 32 -15.53 56.08 -5.79
CA CYS A 32 -14.61 55.94 -6.93
C CYS A 32 -14.87 56.99 -8.01
N LYS A 33 -13.92 57.91 -8.23
CA LYS A 33 -13.75 58.65 -9.49
C LYS A 33 -12.38 58.37 -10.09
N ASN A 34 -12.38 58.04 -11.39
CA ASN A 34 -11.21 57.80 -12.22
C ASN A 34 -10.27 59.01 -12.29
N HIS A 35 -8.95 58.80 -12.14
CA HIS A 35 -7.92 59.44 -12.98
C HIS A 35 -6.52 58.81 -12.86
N HIS A 36 -5.83 58.73 -14.00
CA HIS A 36 -4.42 58.42 -14.20
C HIS A 36 -3.45 59.40 -13.48
N HIS A 37 -2.37 58.90 -12.85
CA HIS A 37 -0.95 59.08 -13.25
C HIS A 37 0.10 58.71 -12.14
N ARG A 38 1.16 58.00 -12.57
CA ARG A 38 2.62 58.08 -12.25
C ARG A 38 3.18 58.33 -10.81
N ARG A 39 4.07 57.38 -10.42
CA ARG A 39 5.44 57.49 -9.81
C ARG A 39 5.63 58.14 -8.41
N ARG A 40 6.20 57.38 -7.44
CA ARG A 40 7.61 57.39 -6.91
C ARG A 40 7.74 56.79 -5.48
N HIS A 41 8.96 56.32 -5.17
CA HIS A 41 9.50 55.70 -3.94
C HIS A 41 9.31 56.45 -2.61
N HIS A 42 9.24 55.71 -1.48
CA HIS A 42 10.25 55.70 -0.40
C HIS A 42 9.94 54.70 0.76
N HIS A 43 11.02 54.25 1.42
CA HIS A 43 11.13 53.39 2.62
C HIS A 43 10.55 53.97 3.92
N HIS A 44 10.09 53.12 4.85
CA HIS A 44 10.67 52.99 6.21
C HIS A 44 10.09 51.83 7.05
N HIS A 45 10.93 51.35 7.98
CA HIS A 45 10.72 50.28 8.97
C HIS A 45 9.79 50.68 10.14
N HIS A 46 9.12 49.70 10.77
CA HIS A 46 9.20 49.47 12.23
C HIS A 46 8.55 48.15 12.68
N HIS A 47 9.18 47.53 13.70
CA HIS A 47 8.78 46.36 14.48
C HIS A 47 7.51 46.57 15.34
N HIS A 48 6.76 45.49 15.61
CA HIS A 48 6.19 45.23 16.95
C HIS A 48 5.81 43.75 17.19
N HIS A 49 6.20 43.26 18.37
CA HIS A 49 5.78 42.01 19.03
C HIS A 49 4.28 42.02 19.38
N HIS A 50 3.62 40.84 19.39
CA HIS A 50 2.57 40.56 20.38
C HIS A 50 2.39 39.06 20.70
N HIS A 51 2.03 38.84 21.96
CA HIS A 51 1.94 37.62 22.75
C HIS A 51 0.84 36.62 22.34
N ARG A 52 1.13 35.33 22.55
CA ARG A 52 0.18 34.21 22.59
C ARG A 52 -0.64 34.23 23.88
N HIS A 53 -1.96 34.04 23.78
CA HIS A 53 -2.79 33.53 24.86
C HIS A 53 -3.51 32.25 24.39
N HIS A 54 -3.18 31.13 25.04
CA HIS A 54 -3.98 29.91 25.04
C HIS A 54 -5.12 30.08 26.07
N GLN A 55 -6.35 29.74 25.68
CA GLN A 55 -7.40 29.34 26.62
C GLN A 55 -8.09 28.09 26.08
N ASN A 56 -7.99 27.00 26.84
CA ASN A 56 -8.83 25.81 26.73
C ASN A 56 -10.16 26.07 27.44
N TRP A 57 -11.27 25.60 26.85
CA TRP A 57 -12.44 25.22 27.64
C TRP A 57 -13.20 24.04 27.03
N ALA A 58 -13.80 23.27 27.92
CA ALA A 58 -14.28 21.92 27.75
C ALA A 58 -15.80 21.83 27.49
N GLY A 59 -16.21 20.74 26.85
CA GLY A 59 -17.43 19.99 27.17
C GLY A 59 -18.71 20.34 26.39
N GLY A 60 -19.32 19.33 25.76
CA GLY A 60 -20.74 19.38 25.38
C GLY A 60 -21.16 18.44 24.26
N ASN A 61 -21.99 17.44 24.61
CA ASN A 61 -22.77 16.62 23.67
C ASN A 61 -23.73 17.49 22.82
N GLY A 62 -23.75 17.32 21.50
CA GLY A 62 -24.65 18.03 20.57
C GLY A 62 -24.23 17.85 19.10
N PRO A 63 -25.11 18.07 18.10
CA PRO A 63 -25.06 17.42 16.78
C PRO A 63 -23.91 17.88 15.88
N ALA A 64 -23.62 17.06 14.85
CA ALA A 64 -22.56 17.23 13.85
C ALA A 64 -22.44 18.68 13.34
N HIS A 65 -21.47 19.41 13.90
CA HIS A 65 -21.01 20.69 13.38
C HIS A 65 -20.27 20.43 12.07
N GLU A 66 -20.69 21.14 11.02
CA GLU A 66 -19.93 21.31 9.79
C GLU A 66 -18.77 22.24 10.12
N GLU A 67 -17.61 21.67 10.41
CA GLU A 67 -16.35 22.40 10.30
C GLU A 67 -15.98 22.44 8.81
N GLU A 68 -15.33 23.50 8.35
CA GLU A 68 -14.75 23.56 7.00
C GLU A 68 -13.30 23.12 7.07
N ALA A 69 -12.79 22.44 6.04
CA ALA A 69 -11.38 22.09 5.97
C ALA A 69 -10.53 23.38 5.86
N VAL A 70 -9.53 23.52 6.73
CA VAL A 70 -8.70 24.73 6.81
C VAL A 70 -7.46 24.56 5.94
N TYR A 71 -7.32 25.42 4.93
CA TYR A 71 -6.07 25.57 4.17
C TYR A 71 -5.15 26.55 4.92
N GLY A 72 -4.06 26.03 5.50
CA GLY A 72 -3.06 26.86 6.16
C GLY A 72 -1.94 27.28 5.19
N PRO A 73 -1.49 28.55 5.16
CA PRO A 73 -0.35 28.95 4.37
C PRO A 73 0.93 28.54 5.11
N TYR A 74 1.50 27.40 4.75
CA TYR A 74 2.90 27.09 5.05
C TYR A 74 3.73 27.41 3.81
N GLU A 75 3.90 28.70 3.51
CA GLU A 75 4.95 29.11 2.59
C GLU A 75 6.28 29.14 3.33
N LEU A 76 7.21 28.29 2.88
CA LEU A 76 8.59 28.71 2.59
C LEU A 76 9.34 27.77 1.61
N ASP A 77 8.69 26.77 0.98
CA ASP A 77 9.25 25.97 -0.15
C ASP A 77 8.16 25.40 -1.11
N GLY A 78 7.09 26.15 -1.41
CA GLY A 78 6.22 25.86 -2.58
C GLY A 78 5.24 24.68 -2.51
N GLY A 79 4.83 24.23 -1.31
CA GLY A 79 3.83 23.17 -1.14
C GLY A 79 2.49 23.63 -0.53
N ALA A 80 1.45 22.80 -0.66
CA ALA A 80 0.13 23.02 -0.07
C ALA A 80 -0.21 21.93 0.96
N ALA A 81 -0.95 22.28 2.00
CA ALA A 81 -1.44 21.33 3.00
C ALA A 81 -2.96 21.44 3.17
N LEU A 82 -3.64 20.31 3.12
CA LEU A 82 -5.04 20.15 3.50
C LEU A 82 -5.10 19.50 4.88
N VAL A 83 -5.52 20.27 5.89
CA VAL A 83 -5.75 19.76 7.24
C VAL A 83 -7.22 19.42 7.38
N VAL A 84 -7.51 18.15 7.68
CA VAL A 84 -8.86 17.65 7.91
C VAL A 84 -9.11 17.57 9.43
N PRO A 85 -9.97 18.44 9.98
CA PRO A 85 -10.23 18.48 11.42
C PRO A 85 -11.12 17.30 11.89
N PRO A 86 -11.26 17.11 13.20
CA PRO A 86 -12.09 16.05 13.77
C PRO A 86 -13.52 16.13 13.24
N GLY A 87 -14.06 15.01 12.76
CA GLY A 87 -15.36 15.03 12.08
C GLY A 87 -15.49 13.92 11.04
N ARG A 88 -16.65 13.90 10.36
CA ARG A 88 -16.97 12.92 9.33
C ARG A 88 -17.17 13.64 7.99
N TRP A 89 -16.30 13.34 7.03
CA TRP A 89 -16.17 14.08 5.77
C TRP A 89 -16.49 13.16 4.60
N LEU A 90 -17.74 13.19 4.12
CA LEU A 90 -18.17 12.40 2.97
C LEU A 90 -17.73 13.09 1.67
N THR A 91 -17.03 12.37 0.81
CA THR A 91 -16.61 12.86 -0.50
C THR A 91 -16.61 11.75 -1.54
N GLY A 92 -16.78 12.12 -2.80
CA GLY A 92 -16.43 11.26 -3.93
C GLY A 92 -14.92 11.13 -4.09
N PRO A 93 -14.46 10.32 -5.05
CA PRO A 93 -13.05 10.20 -5.44
C PRO A 93 -12.38 11.56 -5.70
N PHE A 94 -11.10 11.68 -5.33
CA PHE A 94 -10.33 12.90 -5.57
C PHE A 94 -8.85 12.62 -5.88
N ASN A 95 -8.23 13.59 -6.54
CA ASN A 95 -6.83 13.52 -6.96
C ASN A 95 -5.93 14.38 -6.07
N LEU A 96 -4.75 13.86 -5.76
CA LEU A 96 -3.66 14.61 -5.15
C LEU A 96 -2.84 15.33 -6.22
N THR A 97 -2.05 16.33 -5.80
CA THR A 97 -1.11 17.07 -6.64
C THR A 97 0.29 17.05 -6.00
N SER A 98 1.33 17.40 -6.75
CA SER A 98 2.72 17.44 -6.23
C SER A 98 2.89 18.48 -5.12
N HIS A 99 3.87 18.27 -4.24
CA HIS A 99 4.15 19.13 -3.09
C HIS A 99 2.95 19.30 -2.16
N PHE A 100 2.18 18.24 -1.97
CA PHE A 100 0.93 18.28 -1.22
C PHE A 100 0.97 17.41 0.03
N THR A 101 0.48 17.96 1.14
CA THR A 101 0.27 17.22 2.39
C THR A 101 -1.23 17.11 2.69
N LEU A 102 -1.76 15.89 2.69
CA LEU A 102 -3.05 15.58 3.30
C LEU A 102 -2.80 15.20 4.77
N PHE A 103 -3.25 16.04 5.70
CA PHE A 103 -3.08 15.84 7.14
C PHE A 103 -4.42 15.55 7.82
N LEU A 104 -4.58 14.37 8.44
CA LEU A 104 -5.80 14.01 9.17
C LEU A 104 -5.60 14.16 10.69
N GLU A 105 -6.35 15.05 11.31
CA GLU A 105 -6.32 15.19 12.77
C GLU A 105 -6.93 13.97 13.48
N ARG A 106 -6.62 13.83 14.78
CA ARG A 106 -7.19 12.77 15.61
C ARG A 106 -8.71 12.91 15.64
N GLY A 107 -9.42 11.87 15.23
CA GLY A 107 -10.88 11.88 15.15
C GLY A 107 -11.44 12.40 13.82
N ALA A 108 -10.59 12.80 12.87
CA ALA A 108 -11.00 13.02 11.50
C ALA A 108 -11.30 11.68 10.80
N ILE A 109 -12.41 11.60 10.09
CA ILE A 109 -12.82 10.42 9.31
C ILE A 109 -13.24 10.90 7.92
N ILE A 110 -12.43 10.61 6.90
CA ILE A 110 -12.82 10.80 5.49
C ILE A 110 -13.59 9.55 5.05
N LEU A 111 -14.79 9.73 4.50
CA LEU A 111 -15.69 8.66 4.06
C LEU A 111 -15.81 8.67 2.54
N ALA A 112 -15.55 7.54 1.91
CA ALA A 112 -15.73 7.38 0.47
C ALA A 112 -17.21 7.24 0.12
N SER A 113 -17.66 7.93 -0.93
CA SER A 113 -19.06 7.85 -1.39
C SER A 113 -19.47 6.41 -1.74
N GLN A 114 -20.65 6.01 -1.27
CA GLN A 114 -21.29 4.74 -1.64
C GLN A 114 -22.07 4.85 -2.96
N ASN A 115 -22.21 6.05 -3.52
CA ASN A 115 -22.88 6.25 -4.79
C ASN A 115 -21.94 5.91 -5.94
N ILE A 116 -22.09 4.72 -6.52
CA ILE A 116 -21.25 4.21 -7.62
C ILE A 116 -21.18 5.19 -8.81
N SER A 117 -22.23 5.98 -9.06
CA SER A 117 -22.21 6.97 -10.15
C SER A 117 -21.21 8.13 -9.95
N GLU A 118 -20.68 8.31 -8.73
CA GLU A 118 -19.63 9.28 -8.43
C GLU A 118 -18.22 8.73 -8.67
N TRP A 119 -18.10 7.44 -9.03
CA TRP A 119 -16.84 6.78 -9.32
C TRP A 119 -16.68 6.66 -10.85
N PRO A 120 -15.97 7.61 -11.51
CA PRO A 120 -15.76 7.53 -12.95
C PRO A 120 -14.95 6.28 -13.31
N THR A 121 -15.15 5.78 -14.51
CA THR A 121 -14.32 4.70 -15.05
C THR A 121 -13.01 5.25 -15.59
N ILE A 122 -11.91 4.54 -15.34
CA ILE A 122 -10.57 4.81 -15.85
C ILE A 122 -10.01 3.57 -16.54
N ASP A 123 -8.99 3.77 -17.37
CA ASP A 123 -8.29 2.68 -18.03
C ASP A 123 -7.61 1.76 -17.01
N PRO A 124 -7.49 0.45 -17.34
CA PRO A 124 -6.68 -0.46 -16.54
C PRO A 124 -5.20 -0.06 -16.59
N LEU A 125 -4.42 -0.62 -15.67
CA LEU A 125 -2.98 -0.41 -15.68
C LEU A 125 -2.37 -1.02 -16.95
N PRO A 126 -1.46 -0.30 -17.64
CA PRO A 126 -0.87 -0.79 -18.88
C PRO A 126 -0.10 -2.11 -18.69
N SER A 127 0.45 -2.36 -17.49
CA SER A 127 1.13 -3.63 -17.18
C SER A 127 0.18 -4.79 -16.87
N TYR A 128 -1.15 -4.59 -16.93
CA TYR A 128 -2.17 -5.62 -16.62
C TYR A 128 -3.04 -6.00 -17.81
N GLY A 129 -3.10 -5.16 -18.86
CA GLY A 129 -3.94 -5.36 -20.05
C GLY A 129 -5.44 -5.17 -19.83
N ARG A 130 -5.95 -5.42 -18.62
CA ARG A 130 -7.37 -5.32 -18.26
C ARG A 130 -7.57 -5.02 -16.78
N GLY A 131 -8.81 -4.77 -16.39
CA GLY A 131 -9.22 -4.73 -15.00
C GLY A 131 -9.00 -6.07 -14.28
N ARG A 132 -8.67 -5.97 -12.99
CA ARG A 132 -8.31 -7.12 -12.13
C ARG A 132 -9.48 -8.02 -11.75
N ASP A 133 -10.68 -7.46 -11.58
CA ASP A 133 -11.89 -8.26 -11.29
C ASP A 133 -12.56 -8.71 -12.61
N LEU A 134 -12.67 -7.78 -13.57
CA LEU A 134 -13.44 -7.95 -14.81
C LEU A 134 -12.68 -7.39 -16.03
N PRO A 135 -12.94 -7.91 -17.25
CA PRO A 135 -12.36 -7.35 -18.47
C PRO A 135 -12.79 -5.89 -18.68
N GLY A 136 -11.96 -5.12 -19.37
CA GLY A 136 -12.24 -3.72 -19.69
C GLY A 136 -11.76 -2.74 -18.60
N PRO A 137 -12.44 -1.59 -18.44
CA PRO A 137 -11.99 -0.52 -17.54
C PRO A 137 -12.25 -0.88 -16.07
N ARG A 138 -11.83 0.04 -15.19
CA ARG A 138 -12.07 -0.05 -13.74
C ARG A 138 -12.69 1.24 -13.23
N TYR A 139 -13.42 1.18 -12.12
CA TYR A 139 -13.79 2.37 -11.37
C TYR A 139 -12.53 3.08 -10.84
N SER A 140 -12.57 4.40 -10.74
CA SER A 140 -11.47 5.21 -10.18
C SER A 140 -11.16 4.79 -8.73
N ASN A 141 -9.99 5.16 -8.22
CA ASN A 141 -9.67 4.93 -6.81
C ASN A 141 -10.22 6.06 -5.94
N PHE A 142 -10.36 5.83 -4.64
CA PHE A 142 -10.88 6.87 -3.75
C PHE A 142 -9.91 8.07 -3.67
N ILE A 143 -8.64 7.80 -3.39
CA ILE A 143 -7.56 8.78 -3.43
C ILE A 143 -6.59 8.36 -4.53
N THR A 144 -6.42 9.21 -5.54
CA THR A 144 -5.53 8.93 -6.67
C THR A 144 -4.43 9.99 -6.77
N GLY A 145 -3.24 9.58 -7.21
CA GLY A 145 -2.18 10.48 -7.62
C GLY A 145 -1.52 9.98 -8.90
N TYR A 146 -1.22 10.86 -9.85
CA TYR A 146 -0.56 10.49 -11.10
C TYR A 146 0.61 11.44 -11.40
N ASN A 147 1.80 10.89 -11.63
CA ASN A 147 3.00 11.65 -11.95
C ASN A 147 3.32 12.73 -10.91
N LEU A 148 3.23 12.36 -9.63
CA LEU A 148 3.42 13.28 -8.52
C LEU A 148 4.87 13.27 -8.03
N THR A 149 5.28 14.38 -7.43
CA THR A 149 6.52 14.47 -6.66
C THR A 149 6.20 15.01 -5.29
N ASP A 150 6.77 14.42 -4.24
CA ASP A 150 6.74 14.95 -2.88
C ASP A 150 5.31 15.10 -2.33
N VAL A 151 4.69 13.94 -2.08
CA VAL A 151 3.31 13.83 -1.59
C VAL A 151 3.29 13.14 -0.24
N ILE A 152 2.55 13.72 0.70
CA ILE A 152 2.47 13.23 2.08
C ILE A 152 1.00 13.01 2.45
N ILE A 153 0.64 11.80 2.86
CA ILE A 153 -0.61 11.48 3.53
C ILE A 153 -0.25 11.13 4.96
N THR A 154 -0.57 12.01 5.91
CA THR A 154 -0.18 11.83 7.30
C THR A 154 -1.21 12.33 8.28
N GLY A 155 -0.97 12.20 9.58
CA GLY A 155 -1.90 12.70 10.58
C GLY A 155 -1.60 12.26 11.99
N ASN A 156 -2.58 12.53 12.87
CA ASN A 156 -2.57 12.12 14.27
C ASN A 156 -3.48 10.90 14.48
N ASN A 157 -3.33 9.88 13.63
CA ASN A 157 -4.18 8.70 13.55
C ASN A 157 -5.65 8.98 13.20
N GLY A 158 -5.88 9.87 12.22
CA GLY A 158 -7.19 9.99 11.58
C GLY A 158 -7.48 8.82 10.62
N THR A 159 -8.74 8.70 10.19
CA THR A 159 -9.24 7.53 9.45
C THR A 159 -9.63 7.88 8.02
N ILE A 160 -9.25 7.03 7.07
CA ILE A 160 -9.78 6.98 5.70
C ILE A 160 -10.63 5.72 5.59
N ASP A 161 -11.93 5.88 5.43
CA ASP A 161 -12.92 4.80 5.37
C ASP A 161 -13.49 4.66 3.95
N GLY A 162 -13.15 3.55 3.30
CA GLY A 162 -13.57 3.24 1.94
C GLY A 162 -15.04 2.85 1.81
N GLN A 163 -15.76 2.63 2.93
CA GLN A 163 -17.14 2.17 2.98
C GLN A 163 -17.41 0.97 2.03
N GLY A 164 -16.44 0.04 1.98
CA GLY A 164 -16.28 -1.01 0.97
C GLY A 164 -17.41 -2.03 0.83
N LYS A 165 -18.30 -2.15 1.82
CA LYS A 165 -19.33 -3.21 1.85
C LYS A 165 -20.15 -3.30 0.57
N ILE A 166 -20.57 -2.16 0.02
CA ILE A 166 -21.34 -2.14 -1.23
C ILE A 166 -20.58 -2.77 -2.41
N TRP A 167 -19.26 -2.60 -2.45
CA TRP A 167 -18.40 -3.15 -3.48
C TRP A 167 -18.20 -4.65 -3.29
N TRP A 168 -18.04 -5.11 -2.05
CA TRP A 168 -17.89 -6.52 -1.71
C TRP A 168 -19.17 -7.31 -1.97
N ASP A 169 -20.33 -6.77 -1.58
CA ASP A 169 -21.63 -7.38 -1.85
C ASP A 169 -21.84 -7.56 -3.37
N LYS A 170 -21.48 -6.54 -4.16
CA LYS A 170 -21.55 -6.62 -5.63
C LYS A 170 -20.55 -7.59 -6.23
N PHE A 171 -19.35 -7.69 -5.68
CA PHE A 171 -18.36 -8.66 -6.11
C PHE A 171 -18.86 -10.09 -5.87
N HIS A 172 -19.35 -10.39 -4.67
CA HIS A 172 -19.87 -11.72 -4.33
C HIS A 172 -21.13 -12.12 -5.11
N ASN A 173 -21.95 -11.14 -5.51
CA ASN A 173 -23.18 -11.37 -6.27
C ASN A 173 -22.98 -11.27 -7.79
N ASP A 174 -21.75 -11.12 -8.29
CA ASP A 174 -21.44 -10.92 -9.71
C ASP A 174 -22.20 -9.72 -10.35
N GLU A 175 -22.41 -8.64 -9.57
CA GLU A 175 -23.15 -7.44 -9.97
C GLU A 175 -22.25 -6.24 -10.33
N LEU A 176 -20.95 -6.47 -10.45
CA LEU A 176 -20.01 -5.43 -10.88
C LEU A 176 -20.11 -5.24 -12.40
N ASN A 177 -20.23 -3.99 -12.85
CA ASN A 177 -20.12 -3.66 -14.27
C ASN A 177 -18.66 -3.59 -14.73
N TYR A 178 -17.76 -3.19 -13.83
CA TYR A 178 -16.33 -2.96 -14.07
C TYR A 178 -15.51 -3.34 -12.85
N THR A 179 -14.19 -3.43 -13.01
CA THR A 179 -13.27 -3.71 -11.89
C THR A 179 -13.37 -2.64 -10.80
N ARG A 180 -13.35 -3.05 -9.53
CA ARG A 180 -13.41 -2.12 -8.38
C ARG A 180 -12.19 -1.20 -8.34
N GLY A 181 -12.40 0.02 -7.87
CA GLY A 181 -11.31 0.94 -7.54
C GLY A 181 -10.62 0.57 -6.23
N TYR A 182 -9.44 1.15 -5.98
CA TYR A 182 -8.70 0.97 -4.74
C TYR A 182 -8.95 2.11 -3.75
N LEU A 183 -8.48 1.98 -2.50
CA LEU A 183 -8.60 3.07 -1.54
C LEU A 183 -7.58 4.18 -1.81
N VAL A 184 -6.30 3.85 -1.93
CA VAL A 184 -5.24 4.78 -2.32
C VAL A 184 -4.41 4.19 -3.43
N GLU A 185 -4.30 4.88 -4.55
CA GLU A 185 -3.40 4.50 -5.65
C GLU A 185 -2.54 5.69 -6.08
N ILE A 186 -1.22 5.49 -6.06
CA ILE A 186 -0.23 6.51 -6.41
C ILE A 186 0.60 5.97 -7.57
N ILE A 187 0.45 6.60 -8.74
CA ILE A 187 0.91 6.12 -10.04
C ILE A 187 2.05 7.01 -10.54
N TYR A 188 3.13 6.43 -11.07
CA TYR A 188 4.27 7.15 -11.67
C TYR A 188 4.86 8.26 -10.78
N SER A 189 4.84 8.07 -9.47
CA SER A 189 5.19 9.15 -8.55
C SER A 189 6.53 8.89 -7.86
N ASP A 190 7.15 9.96 -7.41
CA ASP A 190 8.42 9.93 -6.72
C ASP A 190 8.30 10.69 -5.41
N HIS A 191 8.98 10.21 -4.38
CA HIS A 191 8.91 10.79 -3.04
C HIS A 191 7.48 10.80 -2.47
N VAL A 192 7.03 9.66 -1.96
CA VAL A 192 5.69 9.48 -1.40
C VAL A 192 5.79 9.02 0.06
N VAL A 193 5.10 9.70 0.97
CA VAL A 193 5.01 9.30 2.38
C VAL A 193 3.57 9.07 2.76
N ILE A 194 3.29 7.90 3.33
CA ILE A 194 2.00 7.56 3.92
C ILE A 194 2.26 7.12 5.36
N SER A 195 1.83 7.90 6.35
CA SER A 195 2.19 7.61 7.74
C SER A 195 1.14 7.98 8.78
N ASN A 196 1.12 7.30 9.92
CA ASN A 196 0.33 7.70 11.10
C ASN A 196 -1.18 7.94 10.81
N VAL A 197 -1.76 7.14 9.91
CA VAL A 197 -3.17 7.16 9.55
C VAL A 197 -3.75 5.75 9.57
N THR A 198 -5.07 5.66 9.78
CA THR A 198 -5.81 4.40 9.75
C THR A 198 -6.63 4.29 8.46
N PHE A 199 -6.55 3.15 7.79
CA PHE A 199 -7.35 2.81 6.60
C PHE A 199 -8.34 1.71 6.96
N VAL A 200 -9.61 1.89 6.62
CA VAL A 200 -10.65 0.88 6.88
C VAL A 200 -11.55 0.65 5.68
N ASN A 201 -12.07 -0.56 5.57
CA ASN A 201 -13.13 -0.93 4.63
C ASN A 201 -12.84 -0.52 3.17
N SER A 202 -11.64 -0.79 2.66
CA SER A 202 -11.33 -0.52 1.26
C SER A 202 -12.27 -1.27 0.29
N PRO A 203 -12.71 -0.67 -0.84
CA PRO A 203 -13.47 -1.37 -1.87
C PRO A 203 -12.77 -2.63 -2.43
N SER A 204 -11.43 -2.56 -2.54
CA SER A 204 -10.51 -3.64 -2.93
C SER A 204 -9.14 -3.37 -2.27
N TRP A 205 -8.02 -3.31 -3.00
CA TRP A 205 -6.70 -3.05 -2.43
C TRP A 205 -6.64 -1.72 -1.64
N ASN A 206 -5.91 -1.68 -0.52
CA ASN A 206 -5.85 -0.51 0.35
C ASN A 206 -4.85 0.53 -0.15
N ILE A 207 -3.56 0.18 -0.24
CA ILE A 207 -2.50 1.12 -0.63
C ILE A 207 -1.73 0.54 -1.81
N HIS A 208 -1.76 1.21 -2.95
CA HIS A 208 -1.18 0.75 -4.20
C HIS A 208 -0.21 1.78 -4.81
N PRO A 209 1.05 1.85 -4.34
CA PRO A 209 2.10 2.54 -5.07
C PRO A 209 2.48 1.71 -6.30
N VAL A 210 2.18 2.26 -7.48
CA VAL A 210 2.44 1.61 -8.76
C VAL A 210 3.31 2.48 -9.65
N TYR A 211 4.33 1.89 -10.28
CA TYR A 211 5.30 2.61 -11.12
C TYR A 211 6.02 3.75 -10.38
N SER A 212 6.16 3.65 -9.07
CA SER A 212 6.61 4.74 -8.20
C SER A 212 7.98 4.46 -7.60
N SER A 213 8.65 5.51 -7.11
CA SER A 213 9.96 5.42 -6.46
C SER A 213 10.02 6.19 -5.15
N ASN A 214 10.90 5.78 -4.24
CA ASN A 214 11.10 6.44 -2.94
C ASN A 214 9.79 6.56 -2.14
N VAL A 215 9.18 5.42 -1.83
CA VAL A 215 7.89 5.33 -1.14
C VAL A 215 8.10 4.88 0.29
N ILE A 216 7.55 5.61 1.26
CA ILE A 216 7.58 5.25 2.68
C ILE A 216 6.14 5.06 3.15
N VAL A 217 5.85 3.89 3.73
CA VAL A 217 4.60 3.58 4.41
C VAL A 217 4.94 3.19 5.85
N SER A 218 4.61 4.04 6.83
CA SER A 218 5.12 3.89 8.20
C SER A 218 4.10 4.22 9.28
N GLY A 219 3.99 3.41 10.34
CA GLY A 219 3.14 3.74 11.48
C GLY A 219 1.64 3.71 11.18
N ILE A 220 1.21 2.97 10.15
CA ILE A 220 -0.19 2.92 9.73
C ILE A 220 -0.95 1.75 10.34
N THR A 221 -2.28 1.82 10.28
CA THR A 221 -3.18 0.71 10.59
C THR A 221 -4.10 0.45 9.41
N ILE A 222 -4.19 -0.80 8.93
CA ILE A 222 -5.20 -1.23 7.94
C ILE A 222 -6.14 -2.22 8.61
N LEU A 223 -7.45 -1.99 8.49
CA LEU A 223 -8.50 -2.88 8.99
C LEU A 223 -9.53 -3.16 7.90
N ALA A 224 -9.45 -4.33 7.29
CA ALA A 224 -10.50 -4.87 6.43
C ALA A 224 -11.14 -6.09 7.10
N PRO A 225 -12.47 -6.26 7.02
CA PRO A 225 -13.13 -7.49 7.45
C PRO A 225 -12.53 -8.72 6.78
N ILE A 226 -12.41 -9.84 7.50
CA ILE A 226 -11.75 -11.06 6.98
C ILE A 226 -12.48 -11.65 5.78
N ASP A 227 -13.79 -11.43 5.67
CA ASP A 227 -14.64 -11.87 4.56
C ASP A 227 -14.69 -10.87 3.40
N SER A 228 -13.90 -9.78 3.44
CA SER A 228 -13.84 -8.81 2.33
C SER A 228 -12.92 -9.31 1.20
N PRO A 229 -13.40 -9.38 -0.05
CA PRO A 229 -12.64 -9.95 -1.16
C PRO A 229 -11.58 -8.97 -1.70
N ASN A 230 -10.35 -9.46 -1.87
CA ASN A 230 -9.23 -8.74 -2.51
C ASN A 230 -8.95 -7.39 -1.83
N THR A 231 -8.90 -7.40 -0.50
CA THR A 231 -8.58 -6.22 0.32
C THR A 231 -7.14 -6.22 0.79
N ASP A 232 -6.22 -6.60 -0.10
CA ASP A 232 -4.77 -6.58 0.11
C ASP A 232 -4.34 -5.28 0.81
N GLY A 233 -3.41 -5.38 1.75
CA GLY A 233 -2.93 -4.23 2.52
C GLY A 233 -2.10 -3.29 1.64
N ILE A 234 -0.80 -3.50 1.58
CA ILE A 234 0.13 -2.65 0.80
C ILE A 234 0.63 -3.41 -0.41
N ASN A 235 0.53 -2.79 -1.59
CA ASN A 235 0.83 -3.40 -2.87
C ASN A 235 1.92 -2.62 -3.61
N PRO A 236 3.22 -2.82 -3.32
CA PRO A 236 4.28 -2.29 -4.19
C PRO A 236 4.23 -2.98 -5.55
N ASP A 237 3.84 -2.23 -6.58
CA ASP A 237 3.72 -2.75 -7.96
C ASP A 237 4.67 -2.01 -8.90
N SER A 238 5.59 -2.75 -9.52
CA SER A 238 6.56 -2.19 -10.48
C SER A 238 7.27 -0.94 -9.92
N SER A 239 7.55 -0.95 -8.60
CA SER A 239 7.99 0.21 -7.83
C SER A 239 9.34 -0.05 -7.16
N SER A 240 10.13 1.01 -6.96
CA SER A 240 11.48 0.89 -6.42
C SER A 240 11.71 1.71 -5.15
N ASP A 241 12.62 1.25 -4.29
CA ASP A 241 12.98 1.97 -3.06
C ASP A 241 11.76 2.19 -2.16
N VAL A 242 11.08 1.09 -1.82
CA VAL A 242 9.85 1.10 -1.01
C VAL A 242 10.17 0.62 0.39
N HIS A 243 9.78 1.42 1.38
CA HIS A 243 9.96 1.10 2.80
C HIS A 243 8.60 0.99 3.49
N ILE A 244 8.26 -0.20 3.95
CA ILE A 244 7.08 -0.48 4.76
C ILE A 244 7.54 -0.79 6.18
N GLU A 245 7.09 -0.03 7.17
CA GLU A 245 7.49 -0.27 8.55
C GLU A 245 6.47 0.08 9.62
N ASP A 246 6.66 -0.47 10.81
CA ASP A 246 5.93 -0.09 12.04
C ASP A 246 4.40 -0.11 11.87
N SER A 247 3.90 -1.10 11.14
CA SER A 247 2.52 -1.13 10.66
C SER A 247 1.74 -2.31 11.22
N PHE A 248 0.44 -2.12 11.41
CA PHE A 248 -0.51 -3.18 11.76
C PHE A 248 -1.50 -3.37 10.62
N ILE A 249 -1.62 -4.60 10.09
CA ILE A 249 -2.49 -4.91 8.97
C ILE A 249 -3.38 -6.10 9.32
N MET A 250 -4.69 -5.89 9.26
CA MET A 250 -5.68 -6.95 9.21
C MET A 250 -6.41 -6.88 7.87
N SER A 251 -6.31 -7.94 7.08
CA SER A 251 -6.81 -7.97 5.70
C SER A 251 -7.66 -9.22 5.45
N GLY A 252 -8.61 -9.13 4.52
CA GLY A 252 -9.30 -10.29 3.96
C GLY A 252 -8.47 -11.04 2.91
N ASP A 253 -7.36 -10.45 2.45
CA ASP A 253 -6.39 -11.03 1.52
C ASP A 253 -4.95 -10.76 2.01
N ASP A 254 -3.96 -10.63 1.14
CA ASP A 254 -2.55 -10.51 1.50
C ASP A 254 -2.24 -9.21 2.30
N CYS A 255 -1.47 -9.29 3.41
CA CYS A 255 -1.09 -8.08 4.17
C CYS A 255 -0.14 -7.17 3.39
N VAL A 256 0.89 -7.75 2.77
CA VAL A 256 1.75 -7.06 1.79
C VAL A 256 1.84 -7.94 0.55
N ALA A 257 1.53 -7.38 -0.62
CA ALA A 257 1.57 -8.09 -1.90
C ALA A 257 2.46 -7.36 -2.91
N ILE A 258 3.66 -7.89 -3.14
CA ILE A 258 4.61 -7.31 -4.10
C ILE A 258 4.29 -7.82 -5.50
N LYS A 259 4.12 -6.90 -6.45
CA LYS A 259 3.68 -7.17 -7.82
C LYS A 259 4.56 -6.43 -8.84
N SER A 260 4.44 -6.78 -10.12
CA SER A 260 5.08 -6.09 -11.23
C SER A 260 4.40 -6.37 -12.58
N GLY A 261 3.07 -6.28 -12.63
CA GLY A 261 2.32 -6.53 -13.86
C GLY A 261 2.08 -8.01 -14.19
N TRP A 262 1.26 -8.24 -15.21
CA TRP A 262 0.63 -9.52 -15.50
C TRP A 262 0.91 -10.01 -16.93
N ASP A 263 1.50 -11.19 -17.03
CA ASP A 263 1.84 -11.91 -18.27
C ASP A 263 2.54 -11.02 -19.31
N GLU A 264 2.15 -11.10 -20.58
CA GLU A 264 2.74 -10.36 -21.69
C GLU A 264 2.67 -8.85 -21.51
N TYR A 265 1.66 -8.34 -20.79
CA TYR A 265 1.53 -6.92 -20.49
C TYR A 265 2.59 -6.46 -19.48
N GLY A 266 2.83 -7.26 -18.43
CA GLY A 266 3.90 -7.00 -17.48
C GLY A 266 5.29 -7.17 -18.11
N ILE A 267 5.47 -8.20 -18.95
CA ILE A 267 6.71 -8.42 -19.71
C ILE A 267 6.99 -7.25 -20.64
N ALA A 268 6.00 -6.80 -21.42
CA ALA A 268 6.16 -5.68 -22.35
C ALA A 268 6.38 -4.35 -21.63
N PHE A 269 5.73 -4.15 -20.48
CA PHE A 269 5.94 -2.97 -19.65
C PHE A 269 7.35 -2.92 -19.05
N ASN A 270 7.95 -4.08 -18.77
CA ASN A 270 9.36 -4.26 -18.44
C ASN A 270 9.85 -3.37 -17.28
N ARG A 271 9.10 -3.38 -16.18
CA ARG A 271 9.45 -2.65 -14.96
C ARG A 271 9.28 -3.54 -13.73
N SER A 272 10.40 -3.80 -13.04
CA SER A 272 10.39 -4.64 -11.84
C SER A 272 9.98 -3.87 -10.60
N SER A 273 9.52 -4.61 -9.59
CA SER A 273 9.53 -4.15 -8.20
C SER A 273 10.88 -4.48 -7.56
N GLU A 274 11.56 -3.49 -7.00
CA GLU A 274 12.93 -3.69 -6.49
C GLU A 274 13.32 -2.83 -5.29
N ARG A 275 14.25 -3.31 -4.47
CA ARG A 275 14.72 -2.62 -3.25
C ARG A 275 13.56 -2.29 -2.32
N ILE A 276 12.88 -3.34 -1.87
CA ILE A 276 11.72 -3.24 -0.98
C ILE A 276 12.11 -3.74 0.40
N ILE A 277 11.87 -2.92 1.43
CA ILE A 277 12.11 -3.26 2.83
C ILE A 277 10.77 -3.31 3.55
N ILE A 278 10.49 -4.42 4.22
CA ILE A 278 9.33 -4.64 5.08
C ILE A 278 9.87 -4.95 6.47
N GLN A 279 9.61 -4.09 7.46
CA GLN A 279 10.13 -4.32 8.81
C GLN A 279 9.16 -3.98 9.93
N ARG A 280 9.21 -4.70 11.04
CA ARG A 280 8.34 -4.43 12.21
C ARG A 280 6.86 -4.38 11.82
N LEU A 281 6.42 -5.41 11.12
CA LEU A 281 5.04 -5.57 10.63
C LEU A 281 4.29 -6.56 11.54
N THR A 282 3.07 -6.19 11.94
CA THR A 282 2.11 -7.14 12.52
C THR A 282 0.98 -7.40 11.52
N CYS A 283 0.72 -8.68 11.23
CA CYS A 283 -0.27 -9.10 10.23
C CYS A 283 -1.29 -10.11 10.77
N ILE A 284 -2.54 -9.96 10.35
CA ILE A 284 -3.62 -10.93 10.47
C ILE A 284 -4.29 -11.10 9.11
N SER A 285 -4.11 -12.27 8.48
CA SER A 285 -4.75 -12.62 7.19
C SER A 285 -5.16 -14.10 7.17
N PRO A 286 -6.29 -14.47 7.82
CA PRO A 286 -6.68 -15.86 8.04
C PRO A 286 -6.89 -16.67 6.76
N THR A 287 -7.16 -15.98 5.65
CA THR A 287 -7.49 -16.53 4.33
C THR A 287 -6.36 -16.36 3.32
N SER A 288 -5.27 -15.64 3.64
CA SER A 288 -4.21 -15.34 2.67
C SER A 288 -2.81 -15.19 3.29
N ALA A 289 -1.90 -14.43 2.66
CA ALA A 289 -0.49 -14.35 3.07
C ALA A 289 -0.15 -13.15 3.97
N VAL A 290 0.88 -13.33 4.79
CA VAL A 290 1.56 -12.23 5.48
C VAL A 290 2.36 -11.39 4.49
N ILE A 291 3.18 -12.04 3.67
CA ILE A 291 3.90 -11.42 2.57
C ILE A 291 3.70 -12.29 1.33
N ALA A 292 3.02 -11.75 0.33
CA ALA A 292 2.87 -12.36 -0.98
C ALA A 292 3.80 -11.70 -2.00
N ILE A 293 4.36 -12.51 -2.87
CA ILE A 293 5.07 -12.07 -4.08
C ILE A 293 4.34 -12.70 -5.27
N GLY A 294 3.79 -11.84 -6.14
CA GLY A 294 2.91 -12.22 -7.23
C GLY A 294 1.41 -12.27 -6.85
N SER A 295 0.54 -12.86 -7.67
CA SER A 295 0.90 -13.63 -8.87
C SER A 295 1.35 -12.79 -10.06
N GLU A 296 1.02 -11.51 -10.06
CA GLU A 296 1.36 -10.55 -11.10
C GLU A 296 2.81 -10.11 -10.88
N MET A 297 3.79 -10.86 -11.38
CA MET A 297 5.24 -10.64 -11.18
C MET A 297 6.04 -10.57 -12.49
N SER A 298 5.34 -10.31 -13.60
CA SER A 298 5.85 -10.51 -14.95
C SER A 298 6.93 -9.51 -15.37
N GLY A 299 6.94 -8.32 -14.78
CA GLY A 299 8.03 -7.34 -14.90
C GLY A 299 9.25 -7.65 -14.02
N GLY A 300 9.15 -8.67 -13.16
CA GLY A 300 10.19 -9.10 -12.23
C GLY A 300 10.06 -8.50 -10.83
N VAL A 301 10.55 -9.22 -9.82
CA VAL A 301 10.66 -8.79 -8.43
C VAL A 301 12.05 -9.16 -7.91
N ARG A 302 12.77 -8.21 -7.32
CA ARG A 302 14.09 -8.50 -6.71
C ARG A 302 14.44 -7.63 -5.52
N ASP A 303 15.48 -8.00 -4.79
CA ASP A 303 16.05 -7.22 -3.68
C ASP A 303 14.98 -6.86 -2.64
N VAL A 304 14.30 -7.89 -2.12
CA VAL A 304 13.26 -7.73 -1.09
C VAL A 304 13.82 -8.20 0.25
N ILE A 305 13.75 -7.32 1.25
CA ILE A 305 14.11 -7.61 2.63
C ILE A 305 12.84 -7.57 3.49
N ALA A 306 12.57 -8.67 4.20
CA ALA A 306 11.54 -8.73 5.22
C ALA A 306 12.15 -9.10 6.57
N GLU A 307 11.98 -8.27 7.59
CA GLU A 307 12.53 -8.55 8.92
C GLU A 307 11.64 -8.13 10.09
N ASP A 308 11.75 -8.84 11.21
CA ASP A 308 10.97 -8.53 12.42
C ASP A 308 9.46 -8.53 12.15
N ILE A 309 8.97 -9.65 11.63
CA ILE A 309 7.56 -9.83 11.26
C ILE A 309 6.86 -10.67 12.32
N THR A 310 5.73 -10.19 12.82
CA THR A 310 4.82 -10.95 13.68
C THR A 310 3.53 -11.23 12.93
N ALA A 311 3.15 -12.50 12.79
CA ALA A 311 1.87 -12.86 12.19
C ALA A 311 1.02 -13.69 13.14
N ILE A 312 -0.27 -13.41 13.15
CA ILE A 312 -1.25 -14.10 14.00
C ILE A 312 -2.39 -14.57 13.12
N ASN A 313 -2.79 -15.84 13.25
CA ASN A 313 -3.94 -16.42 12.58
C ASN A 313 -3.95 -16.09 11.07
N SER A 314 -2.96 -16.57 10.34
CA SER A 314 -2.80 -16.27 8.91
C SER A 314 -2.71 -17.56 8.07
N GLU A 315 -3.16 -17.58 6.82
CA GLU A 315 -3.09 -18.82 6.03
C GLU A 315 -1.63 -19.18 5.75
N SER A 316 -0.82 -18.23 5.30
CA SER A 316 0.61 -18.47 5.11
C SER A 316 1.51 -17.32 5.52
N GLY A 317 2.74 -17.63 5.94
CA GLY A 317 3.80 -16.64 6.16
C GLY A 317 4.23 -15.98 4.85
N VAL A 318 5.31 -16.49 4.24
CA VAL A 318 5.81 -15.99 2.96
C VAL A 318 5.26 -16.83 1.81
N ARG A 319 4.58 -16.18 0.87
CA ARG A 319 3.89 -16.81 -0.26
C ARG A 319 4.45 -16.31 -1.59
N ILE A 320 4.96 -17.21 -2.44
CA ILE A 320 5.36 -16.88 -3.82
C ILE A 320 4.40 -17.56 -4.79
N LYS A 321 3.71 -16.77 -5.61
CA LYS A 321 2.69 -17.23 -6.56
C LYS A 321 3.16 -16.92 -7.97
N THR A 322 3.23 -17.91 -8.85
CA THR A 322 3.49 -17.72 -10.28
C THR A 322 2.92 -18.89 -11.09
N GLY A 323 3.04 -18.82 -12.42
CA GLY A 323 2.51 -19.80 -13.36
C GLY A 323 3.22 -19.71 -14.72
N VAL A 324 3.03 -20.75 -15.53
CA VAL A 324 3.38 -20.72 -16.97
C VAL A 324 2.68 -19.53 -17.61
N GLY A 325 3.38 -18.71 -18.39
CA GLY A 325 2.81 -17.48 -18.96
C GLY A 325 3.30 -16.20 -18.30
N ARG A 326 3.67 -16.28 -17.02
CA ARG A 326 4.10 -15.10 -16.26
C ARG A 326 5.42 -14.54 -16.76
N GLY A 327 6.35 -15.38 -17.18
CA GLY A 327 7.73 -14.96 -17.43
C GLY A 327 8.35 -14.24 -16.24
N GLY A 328 9.21 -13.25 -16.50
CA GLY A 328 9.81 -12.44 -15.44
C GLY A 328 10.65 -13.25 -14.45
N PHE A 329 10.78 -12.73 -13.23
CA PHE A 329 11.57 -13.38 -12.18
C PHE A 329 11.09 -12.98 -10.77
N VAL A 330 11.35 -13.84 -9.79
CA VAL A 330 11.39 -13.47 -8.37
C VAL A 330 12.74 -13.94 -7.85
N LYS A 331 13.61 -12.99 -7.48
CA LYS A 331 14.95 -13.33 -6.99
C LYS A 331 15.44 -12.44 -5.87
N ASP A 332 16.47 -12.91 -5.16
CA ASP A 332 17.12 -12.13 -4.11
C ASP A 332 16.11 -11.66 -3.05
N ILE A 333 15.39 -12.64 -2.48
CA ILE A 333 14.41 -12.45 -1.42
C ILE A 333 15.04 -12.88 -0.11
N PHE A 334 15.03 -12.00 0.88
CA PHE A 334 15.71 -12.18 2.15
C PHE A 334 14.74 -11.94 3.30
N VAL A 335 14.50 -12.98 4.08
CA VAL A 335 13.52 -12.97 5.15
C VAL A 335 14.22 -13.37 6.44
N ARG A 336 14.14 -12.55 7.49
CA ARG A 336 14.66 -12.92 8.81
C ARG A 336 13.77 -12.56 9.98
N ARG A 337 13.92 -13.27 11.10
CA ARG A 337 13.24 -12.95 12.37
C ARG A 337 11.73 -12.84 12.20
N MET A 338 11.10 -13.96 11.87
CA MET A 338 9.64 -14.07 11.81
C MET A 338 9.11 -14.87 12.99
N SER A 339 8.11 -14.33 13.69
CA SER A 339 7.36 -15.00 14.75
C SER A 339 5.92 -15.24 14.29
N LEU A 340 5.53 -16.49 14.15
CA LEU A 340 4.36 -16.89 13.39
C LEU A 340 3.43 -17.76 14.25
N HIS A 341 2.27 -17.22 14.60
CA HIS A 341 1.35 -17.84 15.55
C HIS A 341 0.07 -18.27 14.84
N THR A 342 -0.20 -19.58 14.80
CA THR A 342 -1.39 -20.16 14.15
C THR A 342 -1.43 -19.89 12.64
N MET A 343 -0.98 -20.87 11.86
CA MET A 343 -1.05 -20.76 10.40
C MET A 343 -1.12 -22.10 9.68
N LYS A 344 -1.53 -22.07 8.40
CA LYS A 344 -1.60 -23.28 7.59
C LYS A 344 -0.22 -23.65 7.05
N TRP A 345 0.51 -22.69 6.48
CA TRP A 345 1.83 -22.90 5.86
C TRP A 345 2.84 -21.84 6.27
N VAL A 346 4.00 -22.20 6.79
CA VAL A 346 5.07 -21.21 7.05
C VAL A 346 5.58 -20.62 5.74
N PHE A 347 5.91 -21.51 4.80
CA PHE A 347 6.36 -21.16 3.46
C PHE A 347 5.44 -21.79 2.43
N TRP A 348 4.93 -20.97 1.51
CA TRP A 348 4.16 -21.46 0.38
C TRP A 348 4.71 -20.93 -0.93
N MET A 349 5.07 -21.82 -1.85
CA MET A 349 5.39 -21.48 -3.23
C MET A 349 4.54 -22.32 -4.17
N THR A 350 4.03 -21.70 -5.24
CA THR A 350 3.32 -22.40 -6.31
C THR A 350 3.70 -21.83 -7.67
N GLY A 351 4.10 -22.70 -8.58
CA GLY A 351 4.26 -22.45 -10.01
C GLY A 351 3.03 -22.84 -10.83
N ASN A 352 1.90 -23.12 -10.19
CA ASN A 352 0.65 -23.50 -10.86
C ASN A 352 -0.49 -22.52 -10.54
N TYR A 353 -0.19 -21.23 -10.49
CA TYR A 353 -1.19 -20.19 -10.28
C TYR A 353 -1.80 -19.76 -11.63
N GLY A 354 -2.89 -20.42 -12.02
CA GLY A 354 -3.42 -20.38 -13.40
C GLY A 354 -4.33 -19.22 -13.79
N GLN A 355 -4.32 -18.08 -13.08
CA GLN A 355 -5.08 -16.90 -13.54
C GLN A 355 -4.31 -16.18 -14.65
N HIS A 356 -4.96 -15.81 -15.76
CA HIS A 356 -4.36 -15.03 -16.85
C HIS A 356 -5.29 -13.86 -17.23
N PRO A 357 -4.77 -12.73 -17.75
CA PRO A 357 -5.62 -11.61 -18.13
C PRO A 357 -6.53 -12.01 -19.31
N ASP A 358 -6.01 -12.81 -20.22
CA ASP A 358 -6.70 -13.36 -21.38
C ASP A 358 -6.00 -14.66 -21.84
N GLU A 359 -6.36 -15.14 -23.02
CA GLU A 359 -5.86 -16.39 -23.61
C GLU A 359 -4.59 -16.18 -24.47
N HIS A 360 -4.00 -14.98 -24.48
CA HIS A 360 -2.86 -14.62 -25.33
C HIS A 360 -1.49 -14.73 -24.63
N TYR A 361 -1.46 -15.11 -23.36
CA TYR A 361 -0.22 -15.33 -22.61
C TYR A 361 0.70 -16.34 -23.33
N ASP A 362 2.01 -16.10 -23.28
CA ASP A 362 2.99 -16.99 -23.92
C ASP A 362 3.24 -18.24 -23.06
N PRO A 363 2.83 -19.45 -23.50
CA PRO A 363 3.03 -20.67 -22.72
C PRO A 363 4.51 -21.08 -22.56
N ASN A 364 5.43 -20.41 -23.26
CA ASN A 364 6.87 -20.61 -23.11
C ASN A 364 7.51 -19.58 -22.15
N ALA A 365 6.76 -18.56 -21.72
CA ALA A 365 7.23 -17.57 -20.75
C ALA A 365 7.21 -18.18 -19.34
N LEU A 366 8.32 -18.84 -18.99
CA LEU A 366 8.54 -19.45 -17.69
C LEU A 366 9.24 -18.47 -16.73
N PRO A 367 8.81 -18.38 -15.46
CA PRO A 367 9.36 -17.47 -14.47
C PRO A 367 10.66 -18.00 -13.85
N GLU A 368 11.69 -17.15 -13.75
CA GLU A 368 12.88 -17.49 -12.95
C GLU A 368 12.59 -17.26 -11.46
N ILE A 369 12.51 -18.32 -10.66
CA ILE A 369 12.42 -18.22 -9.19
C ILE A 369 13.73 -18.72 -8.57
N SER A 370 14.53 -17.80 -8.03
CA SER A 370 15.88 -18.08 -7.55
C SER A 370 16.24 -17.27 -6.30
N GLY A 371 17.23 -17.71 -5.50
CA GLY A 371 17.77 -16.89 -4.40
C GLY A 371 16.75 -16.50 -3.32
N ILE A 372 15.98 -17.48 -2.82
CA ILE A 372 14.99 -17.26 -1.76
C ILE A 372 15.57 -17.69 -0.42
N ASN A 373 15.72 -16.77 0.52
CA ASN A 373 16.48 -16.97 1.75
C ASN A 373 15.62 -16.71 2.99
N TYR A 374 15.58 -17.69 3.88
CA TYR A 374 14.90 -17.63 5.17
C TYR A 374 15.90 -17.88 6.30
N LEU A 375 15.90 -17.00 7.29
CA LEU A 375 16.79 -17.05 8.45
C LEU A 375 16.01 -16.75 9.73
N ASP A 376 16.19 -17.52 10.80
CA ASP A 376 15.59 -17.22 12.12
C ASP A 376 14.05 -17.10 12.05
N VAL A 377 13.37 -18.19 11.70
CA VAL A 377 11.89 -18.24 11.66
C VAL A 377 11.39 -19.18 12.74
N TYR A 378 10.52 -18.67 13.62
CA TYR A 378 9.81 -19.48 14.61
C TYR A 378 8.32 -19.45 14.31
N ALA A 379 7.71 -20.63 14.20
CA ALA A 379 6.29 -20.79 13.95
C ALA A 379 5.69 -21.84 14.87
N GLU A 380 4.53 -21.54 15.45
CA GLU A 380 3.78 -22.45 16.32
C GLU A 380 2.33 -22.61 15.88
N ASN A 381 1.72 -23.74 16.26
CA ASN A 381 0.36 -24.09 15.86
C ASN A 381 0.20 -24.11 14.32
N VAL A 382 1.12 -24.79 13.64
CA VAL A 382 1.18 -24.82 12.17
C VAL A 382 0.54 -26.10 11.60
N THR A 383 -0.19 -26.01 10.48
CA THR A 383 -0.71 -27.23 9.81
C THR A 383 0.39 -27.99 9.07
N MET A 384 1.25 -27.30 8.32
CA MET A 384 2.36 -27.86 7.55
C MET A 384 3.51 -26.84 7.48
N ALA A 385 4.76 -27.29 7.63
CA ALA A 385 5.92 -26.40 7.61
C ALA A 385 6.07 -25.72 6.24
N ALA A 386 6.02 -26.47 5.14
CA ALA A 386 6.05 -25.86 3.82
C ALA A 386 5.30 -26.63 2.73
N ARG A 387 4.78 -25.87 1.77
CA ARG A 387 4.29 -26.36 0.48
C ARG A 387 5.05 -25.63 -0.63
N LEU A 388 5.99 -26.31 -1.28
CA LEU A 388 6.91 -25.74 -2.26
C LEU A 388 6.76 -26.47 -3.58
N GLU A 389 6.02 -25.89 -4.51
CA GLU A 389 5.67 -26.50 -5.80
C GLU A 389 6.21 -25.61 -6.92
N GLY A 390 7.35 -25.98 -7.51
CA GLY A 390 7.89 -25.35 -8.72
C GLY A 390 7.27 -25.93 -10.01
N ILE A 391 7.74 -25.45 -11.15
CA ILE A 391 7.22 -25.87 -12.47
C ILE A 391 7.99 -27.10 -12.96
N LYS A 392 7.28 -28.09 -13.51
CA LYS A 392 7.93 -29.28 -14.07
C LYS A 392 8.78 -28.88 -15.27
N GLY A 393 10.09 -29.16 -15.19
CA GLY A 393 11.06 -28.76 -16.21
C GLY A 393 11.68 -27.38 -16.00
N ASP A 394 11.15 -26.59 -15.05
CA ASP A 394 11.64 -25.27 -14.67
C ASP A 394 11.55 -25.11 -13.14
N PRO A 395 12.44 -25.80 -12.40
CA PRO A 395 12.34 -25.87 -10.95
C PRO A 395 12.69 -24.54 -10.30
N PHE A 396 12.08 -24.25 -9.14
CA PHE A 396 12.51 -23.11 -8.32
C PHE A 396 13.83 -23.46 -7.62
N THR A 397 14.82 -22.59 -7.70
CA THR A 397 16.20 -22.93 -7.28
C THR A 397 16.75 -21.95 -6.25
N GLY A 398 17.90 -22.27 -5.66
CA GLY A 398 18.57 -21.37 -4.72
C GLY A 398 17.74 -21.07 -3.46
N ILE A 399 16.86 -21.98 -3.06
CA ILE A 399 16.11 -21.85 -1.80
C ILE A 399 17.07 -22.17 -0.64
N CYS A 400 17.16 -21.28 0.33
CA CYS A 400 17.97 -21.49 1.53
C CYS A 400 17.10 -21.27 2.76
N ILE A 401 17.03 -22.27 3.64
CA ILE A 401 16.30 -22.19 4.91
C ILE A 401 17.27 -22.46 6.06
N SER A 402 17.47 -21.50 6.96
CA SER A 402 18.37 -21.67 8.10
C SER A 402 17.77 -21.21 9.42
N ASN A 403 18.02 -21.97 10.48
CA ASN A 403 17.53 -21.71 11.83
C ASN A 403 16.02 -21.50 11.87
N VAL A 404 15.27 -22.54 11.46
CA VAL A 404 13.80 -22.49 11.41
C VAL A 404 13.19 -23.57 12.27
N THR A 405 12.23 -23.19 13.11
CA THR A 405 11.41 -24.12 13.90
C THR A 405 9.94 -23.91 13.57
N ALA A 406 9.27 -24.94 13.09
CA ALA A 406 7.84 -24.96 12.80
C ALA A 406 7.15 -26.05 13.63
N GLU A 407 6.51 -25.68 14.73
CA GLU A 407 5.77 -26.60 15.57
C GLU A 407 4.43 -26.97 14.93
N VAL A 408 4.41 -28.13 14.29
CA VAL A 408 3.23 -28.65 13.59
C VAL A 408 2.22 -29.27 14.56
N ILE A 409 0.93 -29.01 14.34
CA ILE A 409 -0.18 -29.47 15.19
C ILE A 409 -0.29 -31.00 15.17
N ASP A 410 -0.10 -31.60 14.00
CA ASP A 410 -0.19 -33.05 13.81
C ASP A 410 1.09 -33.57 13.13
N PRO A 411 2.10 -34.00 13.90
CA PRO A 411 3.37 -34.46 13.36
C PRO A 411 3.24 -35.76 12.56
N LYS A 412 2.09 -36.46 12.58
CA LYS A 412 1.84 -37.67 11.77
C LYS A 412 1.44 -37.34 10.33
N LYS A 413 1.00 -36.11 10.06
CA LYS A 413 0.65 -35.66 8.70
C LYS A 413 1.89 -35.23 7.93
N LEU A 414 1.72 -35.03 6.63
CA LEU A 414 2.78 -34.51 5.76
C LEU A 414 3.18 -33.10 6.23
N GLN A 415 4.46 -32.93 6.58
CA GLN A 415 4.99 -31.67 7.12
C GLN A 415 5.65 -30.80 6.04
N TRP A 416 6.16 -31.44 4.98
CA TRP A 416 6.82 -30.79 3.85
C TRP A 416 6.29 -31.41 2.56
N ASN A 417 5.69 -30.60 1.69
CA ASN A 417 5.33 -31.00 0.33
C ASN A 417 6.23 -30.25 -0.65
N CYS A 418 7.15 -30.95 -1.31
CA CYS A 418 8.13 -30.35 -2.21
C CYS A 418 8.12 -31.03 -3.57
N THR A 419 7.98 -30.24 -4.64
CA THR A 419 8.06 -30.73 -6.02
C THR A 419 8.75 -29.70 -6.90
N ASN A 420 9.65 -30.14 -7.79
CA ASN A 420 10.39 -29.27 -8.72
C ASN A 420 11.04 -28.05 -8.03
N ILE A 421 11.70 -28.28 -6.91
CA ILE A 421 12.47 -27.24 -6.21
C ILE A 421 13.86 -27.76 -5.89
N SER A 422 14.80 -26.86 -5.63
CA SER A 422 16.14 -27.21 -5.14
C SER A 422 16.71 -26.14 -4.24
N GLY A 423 17.53 -26.56 -3.29
CA GLY A 423 18.09 -25.66 -2.30
C GLY A 423 18.85 -26.38 -1.20
N LYS A 424 18.92 -25.77 -0.03
CA LYS A 424 19.55 -26.33 1.17
C LYS A 424 18.83 -25.91 2.44
N SER A 425 19.01 -26.71 3.49
CA SER A 425 18.55 -26.37 4.83
C SER A 425 19.69 -26.47 5.86
N ILE A 426 19.57 -25.71 6.96
CA ILE A 426 20.55 -25.68 8.06
C ILE A 426 19.79 -25.48 9.37
N HIS A 427 19.82 -26.44 10.29
CA HIS A 427 19.12 -26.35 11.58
C HIS A 427 17.62 -26.04 11.41
N VAL A 428 16.92 -26.88 10.64
CA VAL A 428 15.49 -26.74 10.38
C VAL A 428 14.73 -27.89 11.02
N SER A 429 13.69 -27.55 11.79
CA SER A 429 12.78 -28.49 12.42
C SER A 429 11.33 -28.15 12.01
N PRO A 430 10.52 -29.12 11.57
CA PRO A 430 10.86 -30.53 11.38
C PRO A 430 11.76 -30.75 10.16
N THR A 431 12.35 -31.94 10.05
CA THR A 431 13.28 -32.31 8.96
C THR A 431 12.70 -31.98 7.58
N PRO A 432 13.37 -31.13 6.78
CA PRO A 432 12.92 -30.78 5.43
C PRO A 432 12.86 -31.96 4.45
N CYS A 433 12.19 -31.74 3.33
CA CYS A 433 12.16 -32.68 2.22
C CYS A 433 13.56 -32.88 1.58
N ALA A 434 13.76 -34.01 0.89
CA ALA A 434 15.05 -34.38 0.30
C ALA A 434 15.60 -33.39 -0.75
N LEU A 435 14.75 -32.52 -1.30
CA LEU A 435 15.13 -31.46 -2.24
C LEU A 435 15.76 -30.23 -1.54
N LEU A 436 15.73 -30.19 -0.21
CA LEU A 436 16.35 -29.20 0.65
C LEU A 436 17.26 -29.90 1.68
N PRO A 437 18.30 -30.62 1.25
CA PRO A 437 19.15 -31.41 2.13
C PRO A 437 19.77 -30.55 3.24
N ASP A 438 19.87 -31.14 4.44
CA ASP A 438 20.51 -30.50 5.58
C ASP A 438 22.04 -30.48 5.40
N GLN A 439 22.67 -29.33 5.65
CA GLN A 439 24.09 -29.08 5.39
C GLN A 439 24.89 -28.75 6.66
N VAL A 440 24.46 -29.20 7.84
CA VAL A 440 25.08 -28.92 9.16
C VAL A 440 26.61 -29.03 9.17
N SER A 441 27.20 -29.99 8.44
CA SER A 441 28.63 -30.27 8.45
C SER A 441 29.51 -29.21 7.76
N ASN A 442 28.94 -28.32 6.92
CA ASN A 442 29.67 -27.32 6.12
C ASN A 442 29.07 -25.90 6.20
N ALA A 443 28.18 -25.64 7.18
CA ALA A 443 27.19 -24.57 7.04
C ALA A 443 27.71 -23.14 7.31
N THR A 444 27.75 -22.33 6.25
CA THR A 444 27.48 -20.88 6.35
C THR A 444 25.96 -20.69 6.34
N GLN A 445 25.42 -19.89 7.27
CA GLN A 445 23.98 -19.55 7.34
C GLN A 445 23.45 -19.03 6.00
N CYS A 446 22.14 -19.04 5.81
CA CYS A 446 21.55 -18.45 4.62
C CYS A 446 21.94 -16.98 4.49
N PRO A 447 22.27 -16.51 3.28
CA PRO A 447 22.69 -15.14 3.09
C PRO A 447 21.56 -14.21 3.51
N PHE A 448 21.94 -13.15 4.20
CA PHE A 448 21.06 -12.03 4.48
C PHE A 448 21.90 -10.77 4.30
N PRO A 449 21.51 -9.85 3.40
CA PRO A 449 22.21 -8.59 3.28
C PRO A 449 22.02 -7.82 4.60
N GLY A 450 23.11 -7.53 5.31
CA GLY A 450 23.06 -6.70 6.52
C GLY A 450 22.52 -5.29 6.23
N ASP A 451 22.68 -4.34 7.16
CA ASP A 451 22.06 -3.00 7.14
C ASP A 451 22.46 -2.07 5.96
N LYS A 452 23.19 -2.58 4.95
CA LYS A 452 23.65 -1.80 3.79
C LYS A 452 22.51 -1.21 2.94
N PHE A 453 21.30 -1.75 3.02
CA PHE A 453 20.14 -1.25 2.27
C PHE A 453 19.29 -0.24 3.05
N THR A 454 19.26 -0.31 4.38
CA THR A 454 18.35 0.46 5.23
C THR A 454 18.70 1.95 5.32
N ASP A 455 19.98 2.32 5.11
CA ASP A 455 20.47 3.69 5.25
C ASP A 455 20.16 4.62 4.06
N SER A 456 19.82 4.08 2.88
CA SER A 456 19.81 4.90 1.65
C SER A 456 18.52 5.71 1.42
N VAL A 457 17.36 5.19 1.84
CA VAL A 457 16.04 5.83 1.62
C VAL A 457 15.70 6.79 2.75
N LYS A 458 15.83 6.34 4.01
CA LYS A 458 15.53 7.16 5.20
C LYS A 458 16.37 8.43 5.27
N ASN A 459 17.68 8.32 5.05
CA ASN A 459 18.58 9.47 5.18
C ASN A 459 18.35 10.53 4.08
N LYS A 460 17.81 10.17 2.91
CA LYS A 460 17.47 11.14 1.86
C LYS A 460 16.19 11.93 2.16
N TYR A 461 15.21 11.29 2.80
CA TYR A 461 13.91 11.92 3.05
C TYR A 461 13.87 12.77 4.31
N TYR A 462 14.37 12.25 5.44
CA TYR A 462 14.39 13.00 6.70
C TYR A 462 15.40 14.16 6.69
N SER A 463 16.38 14.17 5.78
CA SER A 463 17.31 15.29 5.63
C SER A 463 16.73 16.46 4.81
N THR A 464 15.73 16.22 3.97
CA THR A 464 15.15 17.23 3.07
C THR A 464 13.90 17.92 3.63
N ARG A 465 13.15 17.31 4.56
CA ARG A 465 12.07 17.97 5.30
C ARG A 465 12.20 17.69 6.80
N ARG A 466 12.46 18.74 7.60
CA ARG A 466 12.22 18.69 9.06
C ARG A 466 10.71 18.62 9.26
N ILE A 467 10.17 17.41 9.41
CA ILE A 467 8.78 17.17 9.83
C ILE A 467 8.60 17.67 11.25
#